data_AF-A0A1S3KDR1-F1
#
_entry.id   AF-A0A1S3KDR1-F1
#
_cell.length_a   1.000
_cell.length_b   1.000
_cell.length_c   1.000
_cell.angle_alpha   90.00
_cell.angle_beta   90.00
_cell.angle_gamma   90.00
#
_symmetry.space_group_name_H-M   'P 1'
#
loop_
_entity.id
_entity.type
_entity.pdbx_description
1 polymer ?
#
loop_
_entity_poly.entity_id
_entity_poly.type
_entity_poly.pdbx_seq_one_letter_code
_entity_poly.pdbx_strand_id
1 'polypeptide(L)'
;MSPTLAATLLLAACISTVKPDDKPKYKCGNPIISPLLRDAEDEEAPNLRIVMGTNARRGSWPWQALLRFRLSLDPTRPVLTSSVALCGGTLVNKDWIVTAAHCFDDLPGVDINFREERRWYVQLG
;
A
#
# COMPACT_ATOMS: atom_id res chain seq x y z
N MET A 1 15.94 -13.41 55.12
CA MET A 1 15.47 -13.77 53.77
C MET A 1 14.39 -12.78 53.36
N SER A 2 14.72 -11.82 52.48
CA SER A 2 13.83 -10.72 52.08
C SER A 2 12.98 -11.10 50.87
N PRO A 3 11.65 -10.83 50.86
CA PRO A 3 10.73 -11.28 49.80
C PRO A 3 10.82 -10.48 48.49
N THR A 4 11.73 -9.51 48.40
CA THR A 4 11.84 -8.58 47.26
C THR A 4 12.50 -9.17 46.00
N LEU A 5 13.20 -10.31 46.09
CA LEU A 5 13.86 -10.93 44.92
C LEU A 5 12.91 -11.75 44.03
N ALA A 6 11.77 -12.20 44.54
CA ALA A 6 10.84 -13.05 43.77
C ALA A 6 9.97 -12.24 42.78
N ALA A 7 9.69 -10.98 43.08
CA ALA A 7 8.81 -10.14 42.26
C ALA A 7 9.49 -9.54 41.02
N THR A 8 10.82 -9.44 41.01
CA THR A 8 11.59 -8.90 39.87
C THR A 8 11.79 -9.90 38.73
N LEU A 9 11.53 -11.20 38.94
CA LEU A 9 11.69 -12.24 37.92
C LEU A 9 10.47 -12.42 36.99
N LEU A 10 9.31 -11.85 37.33
CA LEU A 10 8.07 -12.03 36.55
C LEU A 10 7.80 -10.94 35.50
N LEU A 11 8.50 -9.80 35.52
CA LEU A 11 8.33 -8.75 34.50
C LEU A 11 9.15 -8.98 33.21
N ALA A 12 10.06 -9.95 33.20
CA ALA A 12 10.98 -10.16 32.07
C ALA A 12 10.45 -11.13 30.99
N ALA A 13 9.23 -11.66 31.11
CA ALA A 13 8.73 -12.74 30.25
C ALA A 13 7.84 -12.31 29.07
N CYS A 14 7.56 -11.02 28.88
CA CYS A 14 6.73 -10.55 27.74
C CYS A 14 7.50 -9.82 26.64
N ILE A 15 8.82 -9.64 26.78
CA ILE A 15 9.65 -9.19 25.66
C ILE A 15 9.99 -10.44 24.87
N SER A 16 9.08 -10.86 23.99
CA SER A 16 9.37 -11.87 22.97
C SER A 16 10.73 -11.56 22.37
N THR A 17 11.66 -12.49 22.51
CA THR A 17 12.99 -12.43 21.92
C THR A 17 12.83 -12.43 20.41
N VAL A 18 12.66 -11.26 19.80
CA VAL A 18 13.02 -11.07 18.41
C VAL A 18 14.53 -11.29 18.40
N LYS A 19 14.97 -12.45 17.89
CA LYS A 19 16.39 -12.72 17.77
C LYS A 19 16.99 -11.62 16.88
N PRO A 20 18.11 -10.98 17.29
CA PRO A 20 18.70 -9.88 16.54
C PRO A 20 19.17 -10.24 15.12
N ASP A 21 19.12 -11.52 14.73
CA ASP A 21 19.59 -12.03 13.45
C ASP A 21 18.51 -12.63 12.54
N ASP A 22 17.21 -12.55 12.89
CA ASP A 22 16.16 -12.94 11.96
C ASP A 22 15.99 -11.85 10.88
N LYS A 23 16.89 -11.86 9.88
CA LYS A 23 16.72 -11.07 8.66
C LYS A 23 15.37 -11.43 8.04
N PRO A 24 14.52 -10.47 7.67
CA PRO A 24 13.26 -10.77 7.04
C PRO A 24 13.51 -11.66 5.82
N LYS A 25 12.89 -12.85 5.82
CA LYS A 25 13.03 -13.87 4.77
C LYS A 25 12.67 -13.33 3.38
N TYR A 26 11.92 -12.23 3.34
CA TYR A 26 11.48 -11.54 2.13
C TYR A 26 12.25 -10.22 1.97
N LYS A 27 13.06 -10.12 0.92
CA LYS A 27 13.66 -8.85 0.49
C LYS A 27 12.60 -8.04 -0.27
N CYS A 28 12.35 -6.80 0.13
CA CYS A 28 11.44 -5.89 -0.56
C CYS A 28 12.18 -5.03 -1.60
N GLY A 29 11.44 -4.35 -2.48
CA GLY A 29 11.97 -3.36 -3.42
C GLY A 29 12.80 -3.91 -4.59
N ASN A 30 12.98 -5.23 -4.68
CA ASN A 30 13.68 -5.86 -5.80
C ASN A 30 12.69 -6.62 -6.69
N PRO A 31 12.34 -6.11 -7.88
CA PRO A 31 11.36 -6.76 -8.74
C PRO A 31 11.99 -7.95 -9.48
N ILE A 32 11.21 -9.02 -9.67
CA ILE A 32 11.65 -10.20 -10.47
C ILE A 32 11.88 -9.79 -11.93
N ILE A 33 11.05 -8.89 -12.43
CA ILE A 33 11.13 -8.31 -13.76
C ILE A 33 11.70 -6.91 -13.59
N SER A 34 12.91 -6.65 -14.08
CA SER A 34 13.47 -5.30 -14.03
C SER A 34 12.56 -4.31 -14.79
N PRO A 35 12.28 -3.12 -14.23
CA PRO A 35 11.63 -2.07 -14.98
C PRO A 35 12.50 -1.67 -16.16
N LEU A 36 11.87 -1.29 -17.26
CA LEU A 36 12.58 -0.68 -18.38
C LEU A 36 13.00 0.72 -17.93
N LEU A 37 14.17 0.81 -17.30
CA LEU A 37 14.79 2.05 -16.84
C LEU A 37 15.74 2.57 -17.92
N ARG A 38 15.23 2.80 -19.15
CA ARG A 38 15.98 3.14 -20.37
C ARG A 38 17.01 2.07 -20.78
N ASP A 39 17.18 1.88 -22.08
CA ASP A 39 18.48 1.47 -22.60
C ASP A 39 19.35 2.74 -22.57
N ALA A 40 20.60 2.64 -22.13
CA ALA A 40 21.48 3.78 -21.81
C ALA A 40 21.90 4.65 -23.01
N GLU A 41 21.21 4.55 -24.15
CA GLU A 41 21.65 5.05 -25.46
C GLU A 41 20.92 6.32 -25.93
N ASP A 42 19.78 6.70 -25.34
CA ASP A 42 19.09 7.95 -25.68
C ASP A 42 19.47 9.06 -24.69
N GLU A 43 20.42 9.93 -25.06
CA GLU A 43 20.96 11.00 -24.21
C GLU A 43 20.03 12.22 -24.00
N GLU A 44 18.93 12.37 -24.75
CA GLU A 44 18.20 13.66 -24.81
C GLU A 44 16.68 13.52 -24.63
N ALA A 45 16.23 13.18 -23.41
CA ALA A 45 14.81 13.29 -23.06
C ALA A 45 14.64 13.75 -21.60
N PRO A 46 13.86 14.83 -21.35
CA PRO A 46 13.67 15.43 -20.03
C PRO A 46 12.95 14.46 -19.06
N ASN A 47 13.24 14.60 -17.76
CA ASN A 47 12.98 13.60 -16.70
C ASN A 47 11.51 13.12 -16.55
N LEU A 48 11.31 11.85 -16.90
CA LEU A 48 10.56 10.77 -16.19
C LEU A 48 9.55 11.15 -15.08
N ARG A 49 8.34 10.58 -15.18
CA ARG A 49 7.91 9.29 -14.56
C ARG A 49 6.38 9.13 -14.68
N ILE A 50 5.64 10.23 -14.77
CA ILE A 50 4.25 10.37 -15.25
C ILE A 50 4.13 11.80 -15.82
N VAL A 51 3.22 12.01 -16.79
CA VAL A 51 3.22 13.05 -17.86
C VAL A 51 4.40 12.89 -18.82
N MET A 52 4.08 12.54 -20.08
CA MET A 52 5.00 12.07 -21.14
C MET A 52 5.87 10.84 -20.77
N GLY A 53 5.40 10.01 -19.83
CA GLY A 53 6.04 8.72 -19.50
C GLY A 53 5.77 7.63 -20.55
N THR A 54 6.34 6.45 -20.33
CA THR A 54 6.13 5.26 -21.16
C THR A 54 5.39 4.16 -20.40
N ASN A 55 4.79 3.22 -21.13
CA ASN A 55 4.13 2.07 -20.51
C ASN A 55 5.16 1.22 -19.75
N ALA A 56 4.86 0.94 -18.48
CA ALA A 56 5.69 0.05 -17.69
C ALA A 56 5.59 -1.40 -18.20
N ARG A 57 6.69 -2.16 -18.06
CA ARG A 57 6.70 -3.59 -18.33
C ARG A 57 5.82 -4.30 -17.30
N ARG A 58 4.95 -5.20 -17.75
CA ARG A 58 4.03 -5.93 -16.87
C ARG A 58 4.81 -6.63 -15.75
N GLY A 59 4.39 -6.44 -14.50
CA GLY A 59 5.03 -7.04 -13.32
C GLY A 59 6.37 -6.41 -12.90
N SER A 60 6.86 -5.36 -13.58
CA SER A 60 8.12 -4.72 -13.18
C SER A 60 8.00 -3.80 -11.96
N TRP A 61 6.77 -3.52 -11.53
CA TRP A 61 6.45 -2.76 -10.32
C TRP A 61 5.48 -3.58 -9.45
N PRO A 62 5.92 -4.71 -8.88
CA PRO A 62 5.02 -5.69 -8.23
C PRO A 62 4.38 -5.18 -6.93
N TRP A 63 4.85 -4.05 -6.42
CA TRP A 63 4.25 -3.38 -5.26
C TRP A 63 3.21 -2.33 -5.64
N GLN A 64 2.96 -2.09 -6.94
CA GLN A 64 1.98 -1.10 -7.35
C GLN A 64 0.56 -1.57 -7.02
N ALA A 65 -0.16 -0.74 -6.26
CA ALA A 65 -1.56 -0.97 -5.91
C ALA A 65 -2.44 0.09 -6.54
N LEU A 66 -3.61 -0.33 -7.03
CA LEU A 66 -4.68 0.56 -7.47
C LEU A 66 -5.80 0.55 -6.42
N LEU A 67 -6.11 1.72 -5.87
CA LEU A 67 -7.22 1.89 -4.93
C LEU A 67 -8.48 2.26 -5.71
N ARG A 68 -9.51 1.44 -5.55
CA ARG A 68 -10.80 1.60 -6.22
C ARG A 68 -11.91 1.79 -5.21
N PHE A 69 -12.81 2.71 -5.51
CA PHE A 69 -13.97 3.02 -4.66
C PHE A 69 -15.25 2.59 -5.37
N ARG A 70 -16.14 1.91 -4.65
CA ARG A 70 -17.47 1.54 -5.15
C ARG A 70 -18.39 2.74 -5.04
N LEU A 71 -18.87 3.21 -6.18
CA LEU A 71 -19.89 4.25 -6.22
C LEU A 71 -21.25 3.58 -6.06
N SER A 72 -22.09 4.12 -5.18
CA SER A 72 -23.52 3.84 -5.17
C SER A 72 -24.21 5.17 -5.36
N LEU A 73 -24.89 5.31 -6.49
CA LEU A 73 -25.65 6.51 -6.88
C LEU A 73 -27.06 6.52 -6.27
N ASP A 74 -27.43 5.44 -5.59
CA ASP A 74 -28.70 5.28 -4.91
C ASP A 74 -28.44 4.61 -3.55
N PRO A 75 -28.74 5.28 -2.41
CA PRO A 75 -28.63 4.69 -1.09
C PRO A 75 -29.70 3.63 -0.81
N THR A 76 -30.76 3.57 -1.63
CA THR A 76 -31.90 2.65 -1.52
C THR A 76 -31.83 1.48 -2.50
N ARG A 77 -30.91 1.50 -3.48
CA ARG A 77 -30.71 0.40 -4.44
C ARG A 77 -29.25 -0.07 -4.45
N PRO A 78 -28.98 -1.33 -4.03
CA PRO A 78 -27.60 -1.81 -3.89
C PRO A 78 -26.88 -2.16 -5.20
N VAL A 79 -27.39 -1.79 -6.38
CA VAL A 79 -26.82 -2.28 -7.65
C VAL A 79 -26.85 -1.22 -8.76
N LEU A 80 -25.86 -0.33 -8.71
CA LEU A 80 -25.11 0.06 -9.89
C LEU A 80 -23.64 -0.13 -9.52
N THR A 81 -23.12 -1.34 -9.74
CA THR A 81 -21.78 -1.80 -9.35
C THR A 81 -20.68 -1.15 -10.19
N SER A 82 -20.70 0.18 -10.32
CA SER A 82 -19.58 0.92 -10.91
C SER A 82 -18.55 1.21 -9.81
N SER A 83 -17.29 1.20 -10.21
CA SER A 83 -16.19 1.53 -9.32
C SER A 83 -15.18 2.37 -10.05
N VAL A 84 -14.63 3.34 -9.33
CA VAL A 84 -13.71 4.31 -9.88
C VAL A 84 -12.31 4.08 -9.33
N ALA A 85 -11.33 4.15 -10.21
CA ALA A 85 -9.93 4.26 -9.84
C ALA A 85 -9.69 5.68 -9.30
N LEU A 86 -9.29 5.80 -8.03
CA LEU A 86 -9.08 7.11 -7.41
C LEU A 86 -7.61 7.39 -7.13
N CYS A 87 -6.91 6.43 -6.54
CA CYS A 87 -5.55 6.62 -6.06
C CYS A 87 -4.65 5.42 -6.37
N GLY A 88 -3.35 5.67 -6.33
CA GLY A 88 -2.33 4.62 -6.26
C GLY A 88 -2.00 4.26 -4.81
N GLY A 89 -1.25 3.18 -4.64
CA GLY A 89 -0.71 2.75 -3.36
C GLY A 89 0.50 1.85 -3.54
N THR A 90 1.17 1.51 -2.44
CA THR A 90 2.35 0.64 -2.42
C THR A 90 2.16 -0.50 -1.42
N LEU A 91 2.31 -1.73 -1.88
CA LEU A 91 2.36 -2.93 -1.04
C LEU A 91 3.68 -2.95 -0.25
N VAL A 92 3.58 -2.79 1.08
CA VAL A 92 4.75 -2.77 1.97
C VAL A 92 4.98 -4.11 2.67
N ASN A 93 3.94 -4.94 2.76
CA ASN A 93 4.00 -6.34 3.18
C ASN A 93 2.72 -7.07 2.72
N LYS A 94 2.53 -8.33 3.13
CA LYS A 94 1.40 -9.16 2.67
C LYS A 94 -0.01 -8.64 3.01
N ASP A 95 -0.15 -7.78 4.02
CA ASP A 95 -1.46 -7.30 4.51
C ASP A 95 -1.64 -5.78 4.41
N TRP A 96 -0.57 -5.03 4.09
CA TRP A 96 -0.57 -3.57 4.25
C TRP A 96 -0.20 -2.85 2.93
N ILE A 97 -1.05 -1.90 2.57
CA ILE A 97 -0.82 -0.88 1.53
C ILE A 97 -0.59 0.47 2.20
N VAL A 98 0.39 1.22 1.71
CA VAL A 98 0.54 2.65 2.00
C VAL A 98 -0.01 3.47 0.83
N THR A 99 -0.79 4.51 1.12
CA THR A 99 -1.32 5.47 0.15
C THR A 99 -1.31 6.89 0.74
N ALA A 100 -1.73 7.90 -0.02
CA ALA A 100 -1.85 9.26 0.47
C ALA A 100 -3.12 9.41 1.34
N ALA A 101 -3.01 10.13 2.46
CA ALA A 101 -4.13 10.35 3.37
C ALA A 101 -5.33 11.04 2.70
N HIS A 102 -5.06 11.99 1.79
CA HIS A 102 -6.10 12.75 1.10
C HIS A 102 -6.97 11.92 0.15
N CYS A 103 -6.59 10.67 -0.14
CA CYS A 103 -7.44 9.76 -0.90
C CYS A 103 -8.76 9.42 -0.18
N PHE A 104 -8.82 9.67 1.13
CA PHE A 104 -9.99 9.42 1.98
C PHE A 104 -10.66 10.72 2.46
N ASP A 105 -10.24 11.87 1.94
CA ASP A 105 -10.89 13.14 2.26
C ASP A 105 -12.16 13.32 1.42
N ASP A 106 -13.21 13.84 2.05
CA ASP A 106 -14.46 14.14 1.36
C ASP A 106 -14.25 15.36 0.45
N LEU A 107 -14.84 15.31 -0.74
CA LEU A 107 -14.71 16.39 -1.72
C LEU A 107 -15.80 17.46 -1.49
N PRO A 108 -15.44 18.75 -1.49
CA PRO A 108 -16.42 19.83 -1.38
C PRO A 108 -17.47 19.74 -2.50
N GLY A 109 -18.75 19.78 -2.16
CA GLY A 109 -19.84 19.76 -3.13
C GLY A 109 -20.20 18.37 -3.68
N VAL A 110 -19.65 17.30 -3.11
CA VAL A 110 -19.98 15.91 -3.44
C VAL A 110 -20.41 15.18 -2.17
N ASP A 111 -21.65 14.67 -2.12
CA ASP A 111 -22.15 13.86 -1.00
C ASP A 111 -21.74 12.39 -1.15
N ILE A 112 -20.43 12.15 -1.06
CA ILE A 112 -19.84 10.81 -1.06
C ILE A 112 -18.87 10.73 0.13
N ASN A 113 -19.12 9.80 1.04
CA ASN A 113 -18.24 9.53 2.17
C ASN A 113 -17.07 8.62 1.74
N PHE A 114 -15.92 9.22 1.46
CA PHE A 114 -14.71 8.47 1.09
C PHE A 114 -14.05 7.76 2.28
N ARG A 115 -14.52 7.98 3.50
CA ARG A 115 -14.04 7.28 4.70
C ARG A 115 -14.75 5.95 4.94
N GLU A 116 -15.76 5.59 4.13
CA GLU A 116 -16.43 4.29 4.25
C GLU A 116 -15.54 3.14 3.76
N GLU A 117 -14.85 2.48 4.69
CA GLU A 117 -13.87 1.42 4.41
C GLU A 117 -14.42 0.29 3.52
N ARG A 118 -15.68 -0.12 3.72
CA ARG A 118 -16.31 -1.24 2.99
C ARG A 118 -16.54 -0.96 1.50
N ARG A 119 -16.42 0.31 1.09
CA ARG A 119 -16.52 0.71 -0.32
C ARG A 119 -15.19 0.66 -1.05
N TRP A 120 -14.07 0.59 -0.32
CA TRP A 120 -12.75 0.50 -0.90
C TRP A 120 -12.37 -0.93 -1.21
N TYR A 121 -11.63 -1.10 -2.30
CA TYR A 121 -10.94 -2.35 -2.58
C TYR A 121 -9.63 -2.07 -3.30
N VAL A 122 -8.65 -2.92 -3.01
CA VAL A 122 -7.31 -2.83 -3.58
C VAL A 122 -7.20 -3.82 -4.73
N GLN A 123 -6.76 -3.34 -5.88
CA GLN A 123 -6.35 -4.17 -7.00
C GLN A 123 -4.83 -4.17 -7.09
N LEU A 124 -4.21 -5.33 -6.86
CA LEU A 124 -2.80 -5.57 -7.12
C LEU A 124 -2.61 -6.01 -8.58
N GLY A 125 -1.41 -5.79 -9.13
CA GLY A 125 -1.08 -6.09 -10.52
C GLY A 125 0.32 -6.62 -10.73
#